data_AF-C0BD21-F1
#
_entry.id   AF-C0BD21-F1
#
_cell.length_a   1.000
_cell.length_b   1.000
_cell.length_c   1.000
_cell.angle_alpha   90.00
_cell.angle_beta   90.00
_cell.angle_gamma   90.00
#
_symmetry.space_group_name_H-M   'P 1'
#
loop_
_entity.id
_entity.type
_entity.pdbx_description
1 polymer ?
#
loop_
_entity_poly.entity_id
_entity_poly.type
_entity_poly.pdbx_seq_one_letter_code
_entity_poly.pdbx_strand_id
1 'polypeptide(L)'
;MQMDEGLDTGDMLEKVEITLDKKETGGSLFDKLSAKGATLCVHTLAELEKGTITPQKQGESTTEYAKMLNKKSGEIDWTKTAVEIERLIRGLNPWPSAYTQWEGKTMKIWEAEVEDVVETIDTHEPGTITEVTKHGFKVQTGEGRLAIKSLQIPGKKRMEADAFLRGYHIETGEKLG
;
A
#
# COMPACT_ATOMS: atom_id res chain seq x y z
N MET A 1 12.43 21.24 8.20
CA MET A 1 11.96 22.47 7.53
C MET A 1 11.75 23.54 8.58
N GLN A 2 11.81 24.81 8.20
CA GLN A 2 11.36 25.90 9.05
C GLN A 2 9.84 26.00 8.95
N MET A 3 9.16 26.19 10.07
CA MET A 3 7.70 26.31 10.06
C MET A 3 7.26 27.66 9.47
N ASP A 4 6.09 27.66 8.83
CA ASP A 4 5.46 28.81 8.19
C ASP A 4 3.94 28.78 8.46
N GLU A 5 3.20 29.83 8.10
CA GLU A 5 1.75 29.93 8.37
C GLU A 5 0.93 28.86 7.63
N GLY A 6 1.40 28.42 6.46
CA GLY A 6 0.77 27.37 5.67
C GLY A 6 1.09 25.95 6.15
N LEU A 7 0.22 25.00 5.81
CA LEU A 7 0.43 23.59 6.10
C LEU A 7 1.59 23.05 5.26
N ASP A 8 2.68 22.70 5.93
CA ASP A 8 3.92 22.19 5.32
C ASP A 8 4.49 23.12 4.22
N THR A 9 4.39 24.45 4.35
CA THR A 9 4.86 25.40 3.30
C THR A 9 6.23 26.02 3.51
N GLY A 10 6.80 25.91 4.72
CA GLY A 10 8.01 26.66 5.04
C GLY A 10 9.30 26.12 4.39
N ASP A 11 10.36 26.91 4.45
CA ASP A 11 11.60 26.61 3.74
C ASP A 11 12.25 25.29 4.21
N MET A 12 12.73 24.50 3.26
CA MET A 12 13.46 23.26 3.51
C MET A 12 14.85 23.59 4.06
N LEU A 13 15.22 22.95 5.17
CA LEU A 13 16.53 23.13 5.80
C LEU A 13 17.51 22.08 5.30
N GLU A 14 17.10 20.82 5.39
CA GLU A 14 17.82 19.66 4.88
C GLU A 14 16.83 18.59 4.44
N LYS A 15 17.30 17.64 3.63
CA LYS A 15 16.52 16.49 3.16
C LYS A 15 17.37 15.23 3.18
N VAL A 16 16.70 14.09 3.29
CA VAL A 16 17.30 12.77 3.08
C VAL A 16 16.43 12.00 2.11
N GLU A 17 17.06 11.31 1.17
CA GLU A 17 16.39 10.51 0.17
C GLU A 17 16.56 9.02 0.48
N ILE A 18 15.55 8.24 0.14
CA ILE A 18 15.57 6.79 0.25
C ILE A 18 15.02 6.15 -1.01
N THR A 19 15.65 5.05 -1.42
CA THR A 19 15.11 4.19 -2.47
C THR A 19 14.03 3.31 -1.87
N LEU A 20 12.83 3.33 -2.47
CA LEU A 20 11.75 2.42 -2.10
C LEU A 20 12.06 1.01 -2.60
N ASP A 21 11.97 0.03 -1.71
CA ASP A 21 12.01 -1.38 -2.10
C ASP A 21 10.77 -1.76 -2.91
N LYS A 22 10.90 -2.72 -3.84
CA LYS A 22 9.75 -3.21 -4.64
C LYS A 22 8.61 -3.74 -3.77
N LYS A 23 8.94 -4.32 -2.61
CA LYS A 23 8.00 -4.88 -1.64
C LYS A 23 7.86 -3.99 -0.39
N GLU A 24 8.32 -2.73 -0.46
CA GLU A 24 8.19 -1.78 0.66
C GLU A 24 6.71 -1.62 1.05
N THR A 25 6.45 -1.65 2.35
CA THR A 25 5.13 -1.41 2.94
C THR A 25 5.11 -0.06 3.65
N GLY A 26 3.93 0.45 3.98
CA GLY A 26 3.81 1.66 4.81
C GLY A 26 4.56 1.55 6.14
N GLY A 27 4.49 0.39 6.79
CA GLY A 27 5.21 0.11 8.04
C GLY A 27 6.73 0.07 7.88
N SER A 28 7.24 -0.67 6.90
CA SER A 28 8.70 -0.76 6.69
C SER A 28 9.29 0.58 6.23
N LEU A 29 8.53 1.36 5.46
CA LEU A 29 8.91 2.71 5.07
C LEU A 29 8.94 3.66 6.28
N PHE A 30 7.92 3.57 7.14
CA PHE A 30 7.85 4.34 8.38
C PHE A 30 9.06 4.10 9.28
N ASP A 31 9.46 2.84 9.48
CA ASP A 31 10.62 2.51 10.31
C ASP A 31 11.92 3.11 9.73
N LYS A 32 12.11 2.97 8.40
CA LYS A 32 13.29 3.53 7.69
C LYS A 32 13.34 5.05 7.80
N LEU A 33 12.22 5.74 7.55
CA LEU A 33 12.13 7.20 7.62
C LEU A 33 12.28 7.70 9.06
N SER A 34 11.73 7.00 10.04
CA SER A 34 11.84 7.37 11.46
C SER A 34 13.30 7.41 11.92
N ALA A 35 14.08 6.37 11.59
CA ALA A 35 15.51 6.31 11.94
C ALA A 35 16.33 7.40 11.24
N LYS A 36 16.09 7.62 9.93
CA LYS A 36 16.80 8.63 9.15
C LYS A 36 16.41 10.05 9.55
N GLY A 37 15.13 10.29 9.80
CA GLY A 37 14.59 11.58 10.24
C GLY A 37 15.13 11.99 11.60
N ALA A 38 15.25 11.06 12.55
CA ALA A 38 15.87 11.32 13.85
C ALA A 38 17.34 11.76 13.70
N THR A 39 18.10 11.05 12.87
CA THR A 39 19.51 11.38 12.59
C THR A 39 19.63 12.75 11.92
N LEU A 40 18.80 13.00 10.89
CA LEU A 40 18.77 14.26 10.17
C LEU A 40 18.42 15.42 11.10
N CYS A 41 17.42 15.26 11.97
CA CYS A 41 16.98 16.30 12.90
C CYS A 41 18.11 16.76 13.84
N VAL A 42 18.86 15.82 14.42
CA VAL A 42 20.02 16.14 15.29
C VAL A 42 21.10 16.89 14.52
N HIS A 43 21.40 16.45 13.30
CA HIS A 43 22.35 17.13 12.42
C HIS A 43 21.89 18.56 12.09
N THR A 44 20.63 18.73 11.67
CA THR A 44 20.05 20.03 11.33
C THR A 44 20.13 21.00 12.51
N LEU A 45 19.85 20.55 13.74
CA LEU A 45 19.96 21.41 14.93
C LEU A 45 21.40 21.89 15.18
N ALA A 46 22.40 21.00 15.02
CA ALA A 46 23.80 21.35 15.19
C ALA A 46 24.29 22.36 14.13
N GLU A 47 23.86 22.21 12.88
CA GLU A 47 24.22 23.14 11.80
C GLU A 47 23.46 24.47 11.92
N LEU A 48 22.23 24.47 12.43
CA LEU A 48 21.50 25.70 12.78
C LEU A 48 22.25 26.50 13.86
N GLU A 49 22.76 25.84 14.90
CA GLU A 49 23.53 26.50 15.97
C GLU A 49 24.81 27.15 15.43
N LYS A 50 25.46 26.51 14.45
CA LYS A 50 26.65 27.05 13.78
C LYS A 50 26.33 28.16 12.76
N GLY A 51 25.07 28.34 12.39
CA GLY A 51 24.65 29.28 11.35
C GLY A 51 25.07 28.87 9.93
N THR A 52 25.28 27.57 9.68
CA THR A 52 25.77 27.05 8.39
C THR A 52 24.64 26.63 7.44
N ILE A 53 23.42 26.44 7.94
CA ILE A 53 22.27 26.07 7.11
C ILE A 53 21.79 27.26 6.27
N THR A 54 21.57 27.01 4.98
CA THR A 54 20.86 27.93 4.08
C THR A 54 19.48 27.37 3.75
N PRO A 55 18.38 27.95 4.27
CA PRO A 55 17.03 27.53 3.94
C PRO A 55 16.75 27.63 2.43
N GLN A 56 16.03 26.65 1.89
CA GLN A 56 15.65 26.57 0.49
C GLN A 56 14.13 26.63 0.35
N LYS A 57 13.63 27.57 -0.46
CA LYS A 57 12.21 27.62 -0.78
C LYS A 57 11.74 26.33 -1.42
N GLN A 58 10.52 25.91 -1.09
CA GLN A 58 9.87 24.82 -1.78
C GLN A 58 9.61 25.20 -3.24
N GLY A 59 9.78 24.23 -4.14
CA GLY A 59 9.35 24.38 -5.54
C GLY A 59 7.87 24.06 -5.71
N GLU A 60 7.38 24.11 -6.94
CA GLU A 60 6.03 23.60 -7.24
C GLU A 60 5.98 22.08 -7.08
N SER A 61 5.00 21.59 -6.33
CA SER A 61 4.74 20.14 -6.24
C SER A 61 4.12 19.64 -7.53
N THR A 62 4.69 18.57 -8.09
CA THR A 62 4.11 17.86 -9.24
C THR A 62 3.06 16.82 -8.83
N THR A 63 2.87 16.62 -7.52
CA THR A 63 1.94 15.63 -6.95
C THR A 63 0.89 16.29 -6.08
N GLU A 64 -0.31 15.70 -6.04
CA GLU A 64 -1.36 16.11 -5.12
C GLU A 64 -0.93 15.94 -3.66
N TYR A 65 -1.56 16.73 -2.78
CA TYR A 65 -1.37 16.63 -1.34
C TYR A 65 -1.82 15.27 -0.78
N ALA A 66 -1.03 14.68 0.11
CA ALA A 66 -1.33 13.41 0.77
C ALA A 66 -2.47 13.57 1.79
N LYS A 67 -3.67 13.12 1.42
CA LYS A 67 -4.87 13.21 2.28
C LYS A 67 -4.77 12.28 3.48
N MET A 68 -5.41 12.68 4.58
CA MET A 68 -5.51 11.85 5.78
C MET A 68 -6.25 10.55 5.48
N LEU A 69 -5.62 9.42 5.82
CA LEU A 69 -6.19 8.09 5.66
C LEU A 69 -7.32 7.86 6.68
N ASN A 70 -8.31 7.09 6.29
CA ASN A 70 -9.36 6.59 7.18
C ASN A 70 -9.67 5.13 6.85
N LYS A 71 -10.57 4.48 7.60
CA LYS A 71 -10.89 3.07 7.37
C LYS A 71 -11.37 2.79 5.95
N LYS A 72 -12.20 3.68 5.35
CA LYS A 72 -12.70 3.51 3.97
C LYS A 72 -11.60 3.60 2.93
N SER A 73 -10.48 4.25 3.23
CA SER A 73 -9.31 4.28 2.34
C SER A 73 -8.77 2.88 2.04
N GLY A 74 -9.04 1.89 2.90
CA GLY A 74 -8.64 0.50 2.70
C GLY A 74 -9.58 -0.34 1.85
N GLU A 75 -10.75 0.16 1.47
CA GLU A 75 -11.68 -0.62 0.64
C GLU A 75 -11.10 -0.80 -0.77
N ILE A 76 -10.93 -2.05 -1.19
CA ILE A 76 -10.42 -2.38 -2.50
C ILE A 76 -11.51 -2.12 -3.53
N ASP A 77 -11.28 -1.12 -4.38
CA ASP A 77 -12.01 -0.93 -5.62
C ASP A 77 -11.39 -1.83 -6.71
N TRP A 78 -12.03 -2.98 -6.94
CA TRP A 78 -11.55 -3.95 -7.93
C TRP A 78 -11.56 -3.40 -9.36
N THR A 79 -12.25 -2.31 -9.65
CA THR A 79 -12.24 -1.66 -10.99
C THR A 79 -10.93 -0.95 -11.30
N LYS A 80 -10.02 -0.80 -10.32
CA LYS A 80 -8.66 -0.29 -10.51
C LYS A 80 -7.75 -1.34 -11.15
N THR A 81 -6.61 -0.89 -11.64
CA THR A 81 -5.59 -1.79 -12.20
C THR A 81 -4.97 -2.67 -11.10
N ALA A 82 -4.48 -3.86 -11.45
CA ALA A 82 -3.80 -4.73 -10.49
C ALA A 82 -2.61 -4.04 -9.82
N VAL A 83 -1.88 -3.19 -10.55
CA VAL A 83 -0.75 -2.41 -10.01
C VAL A 83 -1.19 -1.40 -8.97
N GLU A 84 -2.30 -0.69 -9.19
CA GLU A 84 -2.83 0.27 -8.20
C GLU A 84 -3.29 -0.46 -6.93
N ILE A 85 -3.99 -1.58 -7.06
CA ILE A 85 -4.47 -2.37 -5.92
C ILE A 85 -3.30 -2.97 -5.15
N GLU A 86 -2.28 -3.49 -5.83
CA GLU A 86 -1.08 -4.03 -5.19
C GLU A 86 -0.34 -2.95 -4.37
N ARG A 87 -0.22 -1.74 -4.90
CA ARG A 87 0.36 -0.59 -4.20
C ARG A 87 -0.50 -0.14 -3.02
N LEU A 88 -1.83 -0.18 -3.15
CA LEU A 88 -2.76 0.10 -2.05
C LEU A 88 -2.55 -0.90 -0.90
N ILE A 89 -2.47 -2.20 -1.22
CA ILE A 89 -2.25 -3.27 -0.24
C ILE A 89 -0.97 -3.02 0.55
N ARG A 90 0.16 -2.74 -0.12
CA ARG A 90 1.42 -2.46 0.56
C ARG A 90 1.44 -1.11 1.28
N GLY A 91 0.88 -0.06 0.66
CA GLY A 91 0.87 1.30 1.19
C GLY A 91 0.06 1.44 2.48
N LEU A 92 -1.03 0.67 2.61
CA LEU A 92 -1.90 0.67 3.79
C LEU A 92 -1.56 -0.43 4.80
N ASN A 93 -0.43 -1.12 4.63
CA ASN A 93 0.06 -2.11 5.59
C ASN A 93 1.03 -1.42 6.57
N PRO A 94 0.75 -1.38 7.90
CA PRO A 94 -0.25 -2.20 8.59
C PRO A 94 -1.64 -1.56 8.77
N TRP A 95 -1.76 -0.25 8.61
CA TRP A 95 -3.00 0.49 8.85
C TRP A 95 -3.35 1.42 7.67
N PRO A 96 -4.64 1.53 7.29
CA PRO A 96 -5.84 0.84 7.81
C PRO A 96 -6.00 -0.62 7.35
N SER A 97 -5.03 -1.17 6.61
CA SER A 97 -5.10 -2.42 5.84
C SER A 97 -6.06 -2.33 4.64
N ALA A 98 -5.66 -2.88 3.50
CA ALA A 98 -6.56 -3.06 2.37
C ALA A 98 -7.53 -4.23 2.65
N TYR A 99 -8.79 -4.13 2.22
CA TYR A 99 -9.81 -5.14 2.44
C TYR A 99 -10.86 -5.19 1.34
N THR A 100 -11.55 -6.33 1.25
CA THR A 100 -12.71 -6.56 0.39
C THR A 100 -13.78 -7.35 1.15
N GLN A 101 -14.94 -7.58 0.55
CA GLN A 101 -15.97 -8.46 1.09
C GLN A 101 -15.88 -9.85 0.47
N TRP A 102 -16.03 -10.87 1.30
CA TRP A 102 -16.12 -12.27 0.92
C TRP A 102 -17.18 -12.95 1.80
N GLU A 103 -18.25 -13.48 1.21
CA GLU A 103 -19.39 -14.08 1.93
C GLU A 103 -19.97 -13.18 3.05
N GLY A 104 -20.06 -11.86 2.80
CA GLY A 104 -20.53 -10.90 3.81
C GLY A 104 -19.56 -10.67 4.98
N LYS A 105 -18.32 -11.17 4.89
CA LYS A 105 -17.24 -10.95 5.86
C LYS A 105 -16.18 -10.05 5.26
N THR A 106 -15.64 -9.15 6.08
CA THR A 106 -14.49 -8.34 5.70
C THR A 106 -13.22 -9.18 5.65
N MET A 107 -12.67 -9.37 4.46
CA MET A 107 -11.38 -10.03 4.23
C MET A 107 -10.31 -8.96 3.99
N LYS A 108 -9.34 -8.86 4.89
CA LYS A 108 -8.15 -8.04 4.68
C LYS A 108 -7.17 -8.76 3.78
N ILE A 109 -6.55 -8.01 2.86
CA ILE A 109 -5.48 -8.49 1.99
C ILE A 109 -4.18 -7.84 2.45
N TRP A 110 -3.19 -8.67 2.78
CA TRP A 110 -1.92 -8.22 3.34
C TRP A 110 -0.77 -8.28 2.34
N GLU A 111 -0.88 -9.19 1.38
CA GLU A 111 0.12 -9.39 0.35
C GLU A 111 -0.53 -9.95 -0.91
N ALA A 112 -0.16 -9.37 -2.04
CA ALA A 112 -0.58 -9.79 -3.35
C ALA A 112 0.51 -9.51 -4.39
N GLU A 113 0.40 -10.14 -5.55
CA GLU A 113 1.31 -9.94 -6.66
C GLU A 113 0.52 -9.66 -7.93
N VAL A 114 0.98 -8.66 -8.69
CA VAL A 114 0.48 -8.44 -10.05
C VAL A 114 0.96 -9.61 -10.89
N GLU A 115 0.03 -10.23 -11.62
CA GLU A 115 0.40 -11.26 -12.58
C GLU A 115 1.00 -10.63 -13.83
N ASP A 116 2.15 -11.15 -14.26
CA ASP A 116 2.77 -10.73 -15.52
C ASP A 116 1.86 -11.05 -16.71
N VAL A 117 1.93 -10.18 -17.73
CA VAL A 117 1.12 -10.15 -18.96
C VAL A 117 0.40 -11.47 -19.27
N VAL A 118 -0.91 -11.47 -19.09
CA VAL A 118 -1.77 -12.56 -19.52
C VAL A 118 -1.87 -12.49 -21.04
N GLU A 119 -1.45 -13.54 -21.75
CA GLU A 119 -1.58 -13.64 -23.22
C GLU A 119 -3.05 -13.59 -23.69
N THR A 120 -3.99 -13.74 -22.75
CA THR A 120 -5.43 -13.66 -22.99
C THR A 120 -5.99 -12.35 -22.43
N ILE A 121 -6.82 -11.66 -23.23
CA ILE A 121 -7.69 -10.60 -22.73
C ILE A 121 -8.59 -11.21 -21.67
N ASP A 122 -8.39 -10.85 -20.41
CA ASP A 122 -9.30 -11.28 -19.34
C ASP A 122 -10.66 -10.60 -19.54
N THR A 123 -11.70 -11.41 -19.75
CA THR A 123 -13.08 -10.97 -19.99
C THR A 123 -13.97 -11.02 -18.75
N HIS A 124 -13.40 -11.39 -17.59
CA HIS A 124 -14.16 -11.48 -16.36
C HIS A 124 -14.48 -10.08 -15.81
N GLU A 125 -15.56 -9.97 -15.04
CA GLU A 125 -15.86 -8.72 -14.34
C GLU A 125 -14.84 -8.49 -13.21
N PRO A 126 -14.44 -7.23 -12.94
CA PRO A 126 -13.63 -6.90 -11.78
C PRO A 126 -14.17 -7.48 -10.47
N GLY A 127 -13.29 -8.04 -9.65
CA GLY A 127 -13.61 -8.74 -8.40
C GLY A 127 -13.87 -10.24 -8.57
N THR A 128 -14.00 -10.75 -9.80
CA THR A 128 -14.21 -12.17 -10.05
C THR A 128 -12.95 -12.98 -9.76
N ILE A 129 -13.09 -14.10 -9.05
CA ILE A 129 -12.02 -15.06 -8.84
C ILE A 129 -11.84 -15.86 -10.12
N THR A 130 -10.70 -15.71 -10.78
CA THR A 130 -10.46 -16.31 -12.11
C THR A 130 -9.75 -17.65 -12.04
N GLU A 131 -8.99 -17.88 -10.96
CA GLU A 131 -8.20 -19.09 -10.79
C GLU A 131 -8.05 -19.39 -9.30
N VAL A 132 -8.21 -20.66 -8.93
CA VAL A 132 -7.93 -21.18 -7.60
C VAL A 132 -6.92 -22.30 -7.74
N THR A 133 -5.78 -22.15 -7.07
CA THR A 133 -4.70 -23.14 -7.04
C THR A 133 -4.44 -23.58 -5.62
N LYS A 134 -3.62 -24.64 -5.45
CA LYS A 134 -3.16 -25.05 -4.12
C LYS A 134 -2.33 -23.99 -3.38
N HIS A 135 -1.85 -22.94 -4.06
CA HIS A 135 -0.97 -21.91 -3.51
C HIS A 135 -1.69 -20.58 -3.24
N GLY A 136 -2.95 -20.45 -3.66
CA GLY A 136 -3.70 -19.21 -3.58
C GLY A 136 -4.65 -19.06 -4.76
N PHE A 137 -5.28 -17.90 -4.85
CA PHE A 137 -6.26 -17.59 -5.88
C PHE A 137 -5.94 -16.24 -6.54
N LYS A 138 -6.46 -16.05 -7.75
CA LYS A 138 -6.29 -14.84 -8.55
C LYS A 138 -7.64 -14.15 -8.71
N VAL A 139 -7.61 -12.83 -8.65
CA VAL A 139 -8.79 -11.98 -8.75
C VAL A 139 -8.63 -11.07 -9.96
N GLN A 140 -9.68 -11.00 -10.76
CA GLN A 140 -9.79 -10.05 -11.86
C GLN A 140 -9.83 -8.63 -11.33
N THR A 141 -9.07 -7.74 -11.96
CA THR A 141 -9.11 -6.30 -11.67
C THR A 141 -9.63 -5.54 -12.89
N GLY A 142 -9.67 -4.21 -12.85
CA GLY A 142 -10.01 -3.41 -14.03
C GLY A 142 -9.02 -3.61 -15.18
N GLU A 143 -7.76 -3.87 -14.85
CA GLU A 143 -6.71 -4.21 -15.81
C GLU A 143 -5.71 -5.18 -15.19
N GLY A 144 -5.60 -6.37 -15.77
CA GLY A 144 -4.77 -7.46 -15.27
C GLY A 144 -5.40 -8.21 -14.09
N ARG A 145 -4.63 -9.12 -13.51
CA ARG A 145 -5.05 -9.97 -12.39
C ARG A 145 -4.11 -9.83 -11.22
N LEU A 146 -4.68 -10.04 -10.04
CA LEU A 146 -3.98 -9.94 -8.79
C LEU A 146 -3.98 -11.30 -8.08
N ALA A 147 -2.80 -11.88 -7.87
CA ALA A 147 -2.62 -13.11 -7.14
C ALA A 147 -2.56 -12.82 -5.63
N ILE A 148 -3.53 -13.33 -4.87
CA ILE A 148 -3.60 -13.12 -3.43
C ILE A 148 -2.66 -14.12 -2.73
N LYS A 149 -1.74 -13.60 -1.91
CA LYS A 149 -0.73 -14.42 -1.20
C LYS A 149 -1.00 -14.53 0.29
N SER A 150 -1.41 -13.43 0.93
CA SER A 150 -1.62 -13.40 2.38
C SER A 150 -2.86 -12.57 2.72
N LEU A 151 -3.74 -13.12 3.56
CA LEU A 151 -5.04 -12.54 3.89
C LEU A 151 -5.42 -12.75 5.35
N GLN A 152 -6.49 -12.08 5.79
CA GLN A 152 -7.06 -12.25 7.13
C GLN A 152 -8.57 -12.02 7.11
N ILE A 153 -9.32 -13.01 7.59
CA ILE A 153 -10.76 -12.90 7.85
C ILE A 153 -11.04 -12.57 9.33
N PRO A 154 -12.26 -12.12 9.69
CA PRO A 154 -12.58 -11.71 11.05
C PRO A 154 -12.34 -12.83 12.08
N GLY A 155 -11.74 -12.48 13.21
CA GLY A 155 -11.45 -13.42 14.29
C GLY A 155 -10.30 -14.40 14.02
N LYS A 156 -9.58 -14.29 12.89
CA LYS A 156 -8.41 -15.10 12.57
C LYS A 156 -7.13 -14.27 12.54
N LYS A 157 -5.99 -14.94 12.66
CA LYS A 157 -4.67 -14.33 12.39
C LYS A 157 -4.48 -14.17 10.88
N ARG A 158 -3.56 -13.28 10.49
CA ARG A 158 -3.02 -13.25 9.12
C ARG A 158 -2.50 -14.64 8.75
N MET A 159 -2.80 -15.09 7.54
CA MET A 159 -2.38 -16.39 7.03
C MET A 159 -2.13 -16.33 5.53
N GLU A 160 -1.32 -17.26 5.05
CA GLU A 160 -1.09 -17.48 3.63
C GLU A 160 -2.36 -18.02 2.95
N ALA A 161 -2.51 -17.72 1.67
CA ALA A 161 -3.70 -18.07 0.89
C ALA A 161 -3.88 -19.59 0.79
N ASP A 162 -2.79 -20.36 0.71
CA ASP A 162 -2.84 -21.83 0.74
C ASP A 162 -3.40 -22.37 2.07
N ALA A 163 -3.05 -21.73 3.19
CA ALA A 163 -3.54 -22.09 4.52
C ALA A 163 -5.02 -21.76 4.68
N PHE A 164 -5.45 -20.63 4.11
CA PHE A 164 -6.85 -20.29 4.02
C PHE A 164 -7.65 -21.33 3.21
N LEU A 165 -7.17 -21.71 2.03
CA LEU A 165 -7.84 -22.66 1.12
C LEU A 165 -7.93 -24.10 1.67
N ARG A 166 -7.17 -24.45 2.71
CA ARG A 166 -7.32 -25.75 3.40
C ARG A 166 -8.51 -25.80 4.36
N GLY A 167 -8.99 -24.65 4.83
CA GLY A 167 -10.07 -24.55 5.81
C GLY A 167 -11.32 -23.83 5.30
N TYR A 168 -11.20 -23.11 4.18
CA TYR A 168 -12.25 -22.32 3.58
C TYR A 168 -12.33 -22.62 2.08
N HIS A 169 -13.55 -22.61 1.57
CA HIS A 169 -13.84 -22.89 0.18
C HIS A 169 -13.96 -21.58 -0.59
N ILE A 170 -13.30 -21.51 -1.74
CA ILE A 170 -13.40 -20.45 -2.74
C ILE A 170 -13.35 -21.14 -4.11
N GLU A 171 -14.27 -20.77 -4.99
CA GLU A 171 -14.35 -21.28 -6.36
C GLU A 171 -14.10 -20.19 -7.40
N THR A 172 -13.61 -20.62 -8.58
CA THR A 172 -13.58 -19.76 -9.76
C THR A 172 -15.00 -19.30 -10.10
N GLY A 173 -15.16 -18.02 -10.40
CA GLY A 173 -16.44 -17.38 -10.70
C GLY A 173 -17.09 -16.69 -9.50
N GLU A 174 -16.64 -16.96 -8.26
CA GLU A 174 -17.05 -16.17 -7.10
C GLU A 174 -16.59 -14.72 -7.24
N LYS A 175 -17.33 -13.78 -6.64
CA LYS A 175 -17.05 -12.34 -6.72
C LYS A 175 -16.71 -11.77 -5.34
N LEU A 176 -15.60 -11.05 -5.29
CA LEU A 176 -15.19 -10.23 -4.15
C LEU A 176 -15.69 -8.79 -4.34
N GLY A 177 -16.05 -8.15 -3.22
CA GLY A 177 -16.62 -6.79 -3.21
C GLY A 177 -18.04 -6.74 -2.69
#